data_AF-A0A2H9MTD4-F1
#
_entry.id   AF-A0A2H9MTD4-F1
#
_cell.length_a   1.000
_cell.length_b   1.000
_cell.length_c   1.000
_cell.angle_alpha   90.00
_cell.angle_beta   90.00
_cell.angle_gamma   90.00
#
_symmetry.space_group_name_H-M   'P 1'
#
loop_
_entity.id
_entity.type
_entity.pdbx_description
1 polymer ?
#
loop_
_entity_poly.entity_id
_entity_poly.type
_entity_poly.pdbx_seq_one_letter_code
_entity_poly.pdbx_strand_id
1 'polypeptide(L)'
;SKIAVYDEFGSNLRKLIDYFCQLAVSPEFYSQLEASDKEFAKTGYLEKIKWLKDENDDLYDPGYADLLRVSFTSEFNRGKMGDLVSLLTGRNFETREFEAEIQENTFKRLEKSLLKFTNELNFKKFIMIIRSTGFMDSRLINSRATINFAYVVYLKLRDLDISQSEIESFVRKWFVMSILTGRYSSSPESTFDADIKNISTDYQKHLKFVEDTELSEAFWSVALVSELEKSNPTSPYLSTFFASQVKENDRGFLSTNITIRDMVEERGDMHHIFPKAYIKKTFNNKRDYNQIANLVYAQSEINSSIKDTPPLEYFAVVLEQCNGGPVKYGGITDLKTLKINMEQNCIPESIFNMSVDHYHQFLKERRTLMAKKIKSYYNNL
;
A
#
# COMPACT_ATOMS: atom_id res chain seq x y z
N SER A 1 -28.49 6.58 -6.82
CA SER A 1 -28.02 5.26 -6.30
C SER A 1 -29.23 4.43 -5.92
N LYS A 2 -29.23 3.10 -6.10
CA LYS A 2 -30.32 2.21 -5.65
C LYS A 2 -30.58 2.29 -4.14
N ILE A 3 -29.55 2.62 -3.36
CA ILE A 3 -29.64 2.83 -1.91
C ILE A 3 -30.58 4.00 -1.57
N ALA A 4 -30.48 5.12 -2.29
CA ALA A 4 -31.24 6.34 -2.00
C ALA A 4 -32.73 6.25 -2.36
N VAL A 5 -33.15 5.18 -3.04
CA VAL A 5 -34.55 4.99 -3.48
C VAL A 5 -35.36 4.24 -2.41
N TYR A 6 -34.71 3.70 -1.37
CA TYR A 6 -35.38 3.02 -0.27
C TYR A 6 -35.75 3.99 0.84
N ASP A 7 -36.79 4.77 0.59
CA ASP A 7 -37.36 5.73 1.53
C ASP A 7 -36.31 6.64 2.22
N GLU A 8 -36.67 7.17 3.38
CA GLU A 8 -35.79 8.03 4.17
C GLU A 8 -34.58 7.25 4.72
N PHE A 9 -34.76 5.97 5.06
CA PHE A 9 -33.68 5.15 5.62
C PHE A 9 -32.52 4.96 4.65
N GLY A 10 -32.81 4.54 3.41
CA GLY A 10 -31.82 4.39 2.36
C GLY A 10 -31.19 5.72 1.94
N SER A 11 -31.98 6.81 1.91
CA SER A 11 -31.44 8.16 1.69
C SER A 11 -30.40 8.53 2.76
N ASN A 12 -30.68 8.26 4.03
CA ASN A 12 -29.75 8.51 5.14
C ASN A 12 -28.49 7.62 5.10
N LEU A 13 -28.60 6.36 4.68
CA LEU A 13 -27.42 5.52 4.46
C LEU A 13 -26.55 6.06 3.32
N ARG A 14 -27.16 6.54 2.23
CA ARG A 14 -26.43 7.18 1.14
C ARG A 14 -25.68 8.42 1.63
N LYS A 15 -26.35 9.28 2.41
CA LYS A 15 -25.73 10.46 3.05
C LYS A 15 -24.57 10.09 3.96
N LEU A 16 -24.71 9.05 4.79
CA LEU A 16 -23.63 8.56 5.66
C LEU A 16 -22.37 8.22 4.84
N ILE A 17 -22.52 7.53 3.70
CA ILE A 17 -21.38 7.20 2.83
C ILE A 17 -20.76 8.48 2.25
N ASP A 18 -21.58 9.33 1.63
CA ASP A 18 -21.09 10.54 0.96
C ASP A 18 -20.39 11.49 1.95
N TYR A 19 -20.98 11.71 3.13
CA TYR A 19 -20.40 12.57 4.16
C TYR A 19 -19.16 11.98 4.81
N PHE A 20 -19.09 10.66 5.02
CA PHE A 20 -17.85 10.03 5.48
C PHE A 20 -16.73 10.27 4.46
N CYS A 21 -16.97 9.98 3.18
CA CYS A 21 -15.98 10.15 2.12
C CYS A 21 -15.53 11.60 1.96
N GLN A 22 -16.46 12.55 2.10
CA GLN A 22 -16.13 13.97 2.04
C GLN A 22 -15.32 14.43 3.26
N LEU A 23 -15.71 14.03 4.48
CA LEU A 23 -15.01 14.42 5.70
C LEU A 23 -13.63 13.75 5.83
N ALA A 24 -13.42 12.57 5.24
CA ALA A 24 -12.10 11.93 5.19
C ALA A 24 -11.07 12.77 4.42
N VAL A 25 -11.50 13.53 3.40
CA VAL A 25 -10.62 14.37 2.57
C VAL A 25 -10.66 15.85 2.98
N SER A 26 -11.79 16.30 3.51
CA SER A 26 -12.05 17.69 3.90
C SER A 26 -12.69 17.76 5.30
N PRO A 27 -11.92 17.50 6.38
CA PRO A 27 -12.39 17.57 7.77
C PRO A 27 -13.09 18.90 8.13
N GLU A 28 -12.64 20.00 7.56
CA GLU A 28 -13.18 21.36 7.75
C GLU A 28 -14.64 21.50 7.31
N PHE A 29 -15.14 20.59 6.46
CA PHE A 29 -16.53 20.58 6.02
C PHE A 29 -17.52 20.22 7.14
N TYR A 30 -17.05 19.66 8.27
CA TYR A 30 -17.93 19.21 9.37
C TYR A 30 -18.88 20.31 9.86
N SER A 31 -18.37 21.52 10.11
CA SER A 31 -19.19 22.63 10.63
C SER A 31 -20.27 23.06 9.64
N GLN A 32 -19.95 23.06 8.33
CA GLN A 32 -20.93 23.37 7.29
C GLN A 32 -22.01 22.28 7.23
N LEU A 33 -21.60 21.00 7.23
CA LEU A 33 -22.50 19.86 7.20
C LEU A 33 -23.49 19.89 8.37
N GLU A 34 -22.98 20.08 9.59
CA GLU A 34 -23.78 20.15 10.81
C GLU A 34 -24.79 21.31 10.76
N ALA A 35 -24.45 22.43 10.11
CA ALA A 35 -25.34 23.56 9.92
C ALA A 35 -26.40 23.30 8.83
N SER A 36 -26.03 22.65 7.72
CA SER A 36 -26.86 22.54 6.52
C SER A 36 -27.83 21.37 6.51
N ASP A 37 -27.48 20.20 7.06
CA ASP A 37 -28.32 18.99 7.01
C ASP A 37 -28.80 18.57 8.41
N LYS A 38 -29.75 19.35 8.95
CA LYS A 38 -30.33 19.11 10.27
C LYS A 38 -31.14 17.81 10.35
N GLU A 39 -31.66 17.32 9.23
CA GLU A 39 -32.39 16.05 9.17
C GLU A 39 -31.43 14.87 9.34
N PHE A 40 -30.34 14.85 8.57
CA PHE A 40 -29.30 13.85 8.72
C PHE A 40 -28.67 13.87 10.12
N ALA A 41 -28.40 15.05 10.68
CA ALA A 41 -27.85 15.17 12.04
C ALA A 41 -28.75 14.49 13.10
N LYS A 42 -30.07 14.57 12.95
CA LYS A 42 -31.04 13.93 13.88
C LYS A 42 -31.03 12.40 13.82
N THR A 43 -30.50 11.78 12.76
CA THR A 43 -30.40 10.32 12.63
C THR A 43 -29.40 9.69 13.62
N GLY A 44 -28.48 10.50 14.15
CA GLY A 44 -27.35 10.03 14.97
C GLY A 44 -26.14 9.55 14.17
N TYR A 45 -26.24 9.40 12.85
CA TYR A 45 -25.10 9.01 12.00
C TYR A 45 -23.99 10.05 11.96
N LEU A 46 -24.32 11.35 11.97
CA LEU A 46 -23.32 12.41 11.99
C LEU A 46 -22.40 12.31 13.21
N GLU A 47 -22.97 12.03 14.39
CA GLU A 47 -22.19 11.83 15.62
C GLU A 47 -21.26 10.60 15.53
N LYS A 48 -21.63 9.56 14.77
CA LYS A 48 -20.77 8.36 14.56
C LYS A 48 -19.53 8.66 13.73
N ILE A 49 -19.58 9.68 12.88
CA ILE A 49 -18.47 10.06 11.97
C ILE A 49 -17.82 11.40 12.36
N LYS A 50 -18.24 11.98 13.49
CA LYS A 50 -17.77 13.28 13.98
C LYS A 50 -16.27 13.36 14.21
N TRP A 51 -15.64 12.24 14.52
CA TRP A 51 -14.20 12.14 14.72
C TRP A 51 -13.39 12.54 13.48
N LEU A 52 -13.98 12.46 12.27
CA LEU A 52 -13.30 12.85 11.04
C LEU A 52 -12.96 14.34 10.98
N LYS A 53 -13.64 15.20 11.74
CA LYS A 53 -13.32 16.64 11.80
C LYS A 53 -11.91 16.91 12.34
N ASP A 54 -11.35 15.95 13.10
CA ASP A 54 -10.04 16.01 13.73
C ASP A 54 -9.05 15.04 13.06
N GLU A 55 -9.46 14.37 11.98
CA GLU A 55 -8.63 13.42 11.24
C GLU A 55 -7.71 14.16 10.27
N ASN A 56 -6.45 13.74 10.19
CA ASN A 56 -5.44 14.37 9.33
C ASN A 56 -4.60 13.35 8.55
N ASP A 57 -4.89 12.05 8.71
CA ASP A 57 -4.21 10.94 8.04
C ASP A 57 -4.82 10.70 6.65
N ASP A 58 -4.00 10.72 5.59
CA ASP A 58 -4.43 10.54 4.20
C ASP A 58 -4.05 9.15 3.62
N LEU A 59 -3.60 8.21 4.47
CA LEU A 59 -3.14 6.89 4.02
C LEU A 59 -4.26 6.11 3.30
N TYR A 60 -5.52 6.37 3.67
CA TYR A 60 -6.67 5.75 3.05
C TYR A 60 -7.90 6.66 3.05
N ASP A 61 -8.05 7.43 1.96
CA ASP A 61 -9.30 8.17 1.74
C ASP A 61 -10.23 7.38 0.82
N PRO A 62 -11.26 6.68 1.33
CA PRO A 62 -12.15 5.88 0.51
C PRO A 62 -13.12 6.75 -0.28
N GLY A 63 -13.33 6.44 -1.56
CA GLY A 63 -14.47 6.96 -2.30
C GLY A 63 -15.76 6.19 -2.00
N TYR A 64 -16.89 6.70 -2.51
CA TYR A 64 -18.21 6.07 -2.36
C TYR A 64 -18.20 4.57 -2.73
N ALA A 65 -17.59 4.23 -3.86
CA ALA A 65 -17.54 2.85 -4.35
C ALA A 65 -16.64 1.96 -3.47
N ASP A 66 -15.57 2.51 -2.91
CA ASP A 66 -14.65 1.80 -2.03
C ASP A 66 -15.35 1.42 -0.73
N LEU A 67 -15.93 2.40 -0.04
CA LEU A 67 -16.64 2.21 1.21
C LEU A 67 -17.80 1.21 1.06
N LEU A 68 -18.59 1.36 -0.02
CA LEU A 68 -19.69 0.44 -0.31
C LEU A 68 -19.19 -0.97 -0.58
N ARG A 69 -18.09 -1.12 -1.33
CA ARG A 69 -17.49 -2.42 -1.63
C ARG A 69 -16.97 -3.09 -0.37
N VAL A 70 -16.25 -2.37 0.49
CA VAL A 70 -15.73 -2.93 1.74
C VAL A 70 -16.87 -3.37 2.65
N SER A 71 -17.88 -2.51 2.82
CA SER A 71 -19.03 -2.78 3.68
C SER A 71 -19.85 -3.97 3.16
N PHE A 72 -20.09 -4.04 1.85
CA PHE A 72 -20.79 -5.17 1.26
C PHE A 72 -20.02 -6.48 1.36
N THR A 73 -18.75 -6.48 0.97
CA THR A 73 -17.98 -7.73 0.93
C THR A 73 -17.77 -8.31 2.32
N SER A 74 -17.45 -7.47 3.32
CA SER A 74 -17.27 -7.92 4.70
C SER A 74 -18.55 -8.46 5.33
N GLU A 75 -19.73 -7.86 5.10
CA GLU A 75 -20.98 -8.30 5.77
C GLU A 75 -21.71 -9.43 5.02
N PHE A 76 -21.61 -9.48 3.69
CA PHE A 76 -22.38 -10.40 2.86
C PHE A 76 -21.57 -11.59 2.32
N ASN A 77 -20.25 -11.62 2.55
CA ASN A 77 -19.33 -12.62 2.00
C ASN A 77 -19.44 -12.73 0.46
N ARG A 78 -19.57 -11.58 -0.20
CA ARG A 78 -19.76 -11.47 -1.65
C ARG A 78 -18.91 -10.36 -2.26
N GLY A 79 -18.29 -10.66 -3.40
CA GLY A 79 -17.42 -9.69 -4.10
C GLY A 79 -18.09 -8.93 -5.25
N LYS A 80 -19.18 -9.47 -5.80
CA LYS A 80 -19.85 -8.93 -6.98
C LYS A 80 -20.85 -7.84 -6.62
N MET A 81 -20.63 -6.60 -7.06
CA MET A 81 -21.54 -5.48 -6.72
C MET A 81 -22.95 -5.68 -7.30
N GLY A 82 -23.10 -6.44 -8.39
CA GLY A 82 -24.41 -6.80 -8.94
C GLY A 82 -25.27 -7.62 -7.97
N ASP A 83 -24.65 -8.39 -7.09
CA ASP A 83 -25.36 -9.16 -6.05
C ASP A 83 -25.96 -8.20 -5.00
N LEU A 84 -25.23 -7.15 -4.62
CA LEU A 84 -25.75 -6.10 -3.74
C LEU A 84 -26.97 -5.43 -4.37
N VAL A 85 -26.89 -5.05 -5.64
CA VAL A 85 -28.03 -4.42 -6.35
C VAL A 85 -29.25 -5.33 -6.33
N SER A 86 -29.07 -6.63 -6.55
CA SER A 86 -30.15 -7.62 -6.50
C SER A 86 -30.76 -7.71 -5.09
N LEU A 87 -29.92 -7.81 -4.06
CA LEU A 87 -30.36 -7.88 -2.67
C LEU A 87 -31.11 -6.61 -2.22
N LEU A 88 -30.63 -5.42 -2.62
CA LEU A 88 -31.28 -4.14 -2.34
C LEU A 88 -32.64 -3.98 -3.04
N THR A 89 -32.94 -4.82 -4.04
CA THR A 89 -34.27 -4.89 -4.66
C THR A 89 -35.17 -5.96 -4.03
N GLY A 90 -34.70 -6.68 -3.02
CA GLY A 90 -35.44 -7.79 -2.40
C GLY A 90 -35.35 -9.10 -3.18
N ARG A 91 -34.40 -9.23 -4.12
CA ARG A 91 -34.31 -10.41 -4.97
C ARG A 91 -33.89 -11.64 -4.16
N ASN A 92 -34.74 -12.66 -4.15
CA ASN A 92 -34.38 -14.00 -3.71
C ASN A 92 -33.64 -14.73 -4.83
N PHE A 93 -32.44 -15.25 -4.54
CA PHE A 93 -31.62 -15.94 -5.54
C PHE A 93 -32.11 -17.36 -5.86
N GLU A 94 -32.84 -17.99 -4.95
CA GLU A 94 -33.39 -19.35 -5.11
C GLU A 94 -34.74 -19.30 -5.83
N THR A 95 -35.71 -18.57 -5.29
CA THR A 95 -37.07 -18.49 -5.84
C THR A 95 -37.16 -17.58 -7.06
N ARG A 96 -36.19 -16.67 -7.23
CA ARG A 96 -36.22 -15.62 -8.26
C ARG A 96 -37.41 -14.67 -8.11
N GLU A 97 -37.95 -14.53 -6.90
CA GLU A 97 -38.99 -13.57 -6.57
C GLU A 97 -38.42 -12.33 -5.86
N PHE A 98 -39.27 -11.32 -5.66
CA PHE A 98 -38.92 -10.11 -4.92
C PHE A 98 -39.67 -10.09 -3.60
N GLU A 99 -38.92 -10.07 -2.51
CA GLU A 99 -39.43 -10.22 -1.14
C GLU A 99 -39.04 -8.98 -0.32
N ALA A 100 -40.05 -8.32 0.27
CA ALA A 100 -39.85 -7.11 1.07
C ALA A 100 -38.94 -7.36 2.29
N GLU A 101 -39.03 -8.56 2.90
CA GLU A 101 -38.21 -8.96 4.03
C GLU A 101 -36.72 -9.04 3.65
N ILE A 102 -36.38 -9.57 2.47
CA ILE A 102 -34.99 -9.60 1.96
C ILE A 102 -34.47 -8.18 1.79
N GLN A 103 -35.29 -7.29 1.23
CA GLN A 103 -34.91 -5.90 1.05
C GLN A 103 -34.63 -5.23 2.40
N GLU A 104 -35.56 -5.30 3.34
CA GLU A 104 -35.43 -4.70 4.68
C GLU A 104 -34.21 -5.25 5.43
N ASN A 105 -34.03 -6.59 5.43
CA ASN A 105 -32.87 -7.23 6.04
C ASN A 105 -31.55 -6.78 5.41
N THR A 106 -31.52 -6.64 4.08
CA THR A 106 -30.35 -6.17 3.35
C THR A 106 -29.97 -4.75 3.79
N PHE A 107 -30.92 -3.83 3.88
CA PHE A 107 -30.65 -2.46 4.32
C PHE A 107 -30.17 -2.40 5.77
N LYS A 108 -30.76 -3.18 6.69
CA LYS A 108 -30.30 -3.29 8.09
C LYS A 108 -28.88 -3.83 8.21
N ARG A 109 -28.55 -4.88 7.45
CA ARG A 109 -27.19 -5.45 7.41
C ARG A 109 -26.19 -4.47 6.79
N LEU A 110 -26.59 -3.75 5.75
CA LEU A 110 -25.77 -2.72 5.14
C LEU A 110 -25.47 -1.59 6.14
N GLU A 111 -26.48 -1.06 6.85
CA GLU A 111 -26.29 -0.08 7.92
C GLU A 111 -25.27 -0.56 8.95
N LYS A 112 -25.45 -1.78 9.48
CA LYS A 112 -24.53 -2.39 10.45
C LYS A 112 -23.09 -2.39 9.92
N SER A 113 -22.89 -2.77 8.66
CA SER A 113 -21.57 -2.82 8.05
C SER A 113 -20.97 -1.42 7.82
N LEU A 114 -21.77 -0.47 7.35
CA LEU A 114 -21.38 0.92 7.20
C LEU A 114 -20.90 1.49 8.54
N LEU A 115 -21.63 1.24 9.62
CA LEU A 115 -21.23 1.69 10.96
C LEU A 115 -19.97 1.00 11.48
N LYS A 116 -19.68 -0.25 11.07
CA LYS A 116 -18.40 -0.91 11.39
C LYS A 116 -17.23 -0.29 10.63
N PHE A 117 -17.43 0.03 9.35
CA PHE A 117 -16.43 0.69 8.51
C PHE A 117 -16.12 2.10 9.04
N THR A 118 -17.14 2.89 9.35
CA THR A 118 -16.95 4.29 9.74
C THR A 118 -16.57 4.46 11.21
N ASN A 119 -16.51 3.37 11.97
CA ASN A 119 -16.11 3.38 13.36
C ASN A 119 -14.64 3.80 13.51
N GLU A 120 -14.40 4.86 14.29
CA GLU A 120 -13.07 5.42 14.54
C GLU A 120 -12.03 4.37 14.95
N LEU A 121 -12.38 3.52 15.92
CA LEU A 121 -11.44 2.53 16.46
C LEU A 121 -11.05 1.50 15.40
N ASN A 122 -12.01 1.00 14.64
CA ASN A 122 -11.75 0.05 13.56
C ASN A 122 -10.89 0.67 12.46
N PHE A 123 -11.26 1.89 12.03
CA PHE A 123 -10.55 2.60 10.97
C PHE A 123 -9.11 2.91 11.38
N LYS A 124 -8.90 3.57 12.52
CA LYS A 124 -7.56 3.94 13.01
C LYS A 124 -6.68 2.72 13.26
N LYS A 125 -7.22 1.63 13.85
CA LYS A 125 -6.45 0.38 14.02
C LYS A 125 -6.06 -0.23 12.68
N PHE A 126 -6.96 -0.27 11.71
CA PHE A 126 -6.64 -0.77 10.37
C PHE A 126 -5.50 0.05 9.73
N ILE A 127 -5.57 1.37 9.79
CA ILE A 127 -4.52 2.26 9.28
C ILE A 127 -3.17 2.03 9.97
N MET A 128 -3.18 1.87 11.30
CA MET A 128 -1.98 1.52 12.06
C MET A 128 -1.37 0.18 11.59
N ILE A 129 -2.21 -0.83 11.30
CA ILE A 129 -1.75 -2.12 10.78
C ILE A 129 -1.08 -1.95 9.42
N ILE A 130 -1.69 -1.22 8.49
CA ILE A 130 -1.11 -0.95 7.17
C ILE A 130 0.22 -0.19 7.33
N ARG A 131 0.25 0.88 8.11
CA ARG A 131 1.48 1.65 8.39
C ARG A 131 2.59 0.78 9.00
N SER A 132 2.23 -0.18 9.85
CA SER A 132 3.19 -1.11 10.48
C SER A 132 3.90 -2.03 9.49
N THR A 133 3.41 -2.16 8.25
CA THR A 133 4.10 -2.86 7.16
C THR A 133 5.16 -1.98 6.49
N GLY A 134 5.25 -0.69 6.79
CA GLY A 134 6.14 0.26 6.12
C GLY A 134 5.50 0.98 4.92
N PHE A 135 4.26 0.65 4.56
CA PHE A 135 3.42 1.46 3.67
C PHE A 135 2.80 2.60 4.48
N MET A 136 3.54 3.70 4.63
CA MET A 136 3.18 4.80 5.55
C MET A 136 2.62 6.02 4.85
N ASP A 137 2.73 6.05 3.53
CA ASP A 137 2.29 7.15 2.67
C ASP A 137 1.45 6.58 1.52
N SER A 138 0.36 7.27 1.19
CA SER A 138 -0.60 6.86 0.17
C SER A 138 0.03 6.64 -1.22
N ARG A 139 1.13 7.34 -1.54
CA ARG A 139 1.88 7.19 -2.79
C ARG A 139 2.59 5.85 -2.93
N LEU A 140 2.82 5.13 -1.82
CA LEU A 140 3.34 3.75 -1.85
C LEU A 140 2.23 2.74 -2.15
N ILE A 141 0.95 3.10 -1.98
CA ILE A 141 -0.19 2.21 -2.13
C ILE A 141 -0.81 2.37 -3.52
N ASN A 142 -0.28 1.60 -4.48
CA ASN A 142 -0.67 1.71 -5.90
C ASN A 142 -2.00 1.02 -6.27
N SER A 143 -2.73 0.43 -5.31
CA SER A 143 -3.95 -0.34 -5.59
C SER A 143 -5.04 -0.10 -4.54
N ARG A 144 -6.07 0.67 -4.92
CA ARG A 144 -7.28 0.87 -4.11
C ARG A 144 -7.98 -0.45 -3.79
N ALA A 145 -8.07 -1.36 -4.76
CA ALA A 145 -8.68 -2.67 -4.53
C ALA A 145 -7.95 -3.46 -3.43
N THR A 146 -6.62 -3.37 -3.37
CA THR A 146 -5.84 -4.10 -2.36
C THR A 146 -6.06 -3.58 -0.96
N ILE A 147 -6.03 -2.26 -0.75
CA ILE A 147 -6.32 -1.68 0.58
C ILE A 147 -7.78 -1.88 0.98
N ASN A 148 -8.72 -1.78 0.04
CA ASN A 148 -10.13 -2.08 0.30
C ASN A 148 -10.28 -3.53 0.80
N PHE A 149 -9.66 -4.51 0.12
CA PHE A 149 -9.79 -5.89 0.54
C PHE A 149 -9.06 -6.18 1.85
N ALA A 150 -7.92 -5.54 2.11
CA ALA A 150 -7.28 -5.63 3.41
C ALA A 150 -8.22 -5.14 4.53
N TYR A 151 -9.02 -4.09 4.28
CA TYR A 151 -10.00 -3.63 5.25
C TYR A 151 -11.21 -4.56 5.37
N VAL A 152 -11.67 -5.16 4.26
CA VAL A 152 -12.66 -6.25 4.27
C VAL A 152 -12.21 -7.38 5.20
N VAL A 153 -10.97 -7.83 5.05
CA VAL A 153 -10.37 -8.90 5.86
C VAL A 153 -10.34 -8.48 7.33
N TYR A 154 -9.86 -7.27 7.64
CA TYR A 154 -9.84 -6.76 9.00
C TYR A 154 -11.23 -6.81 9.66
N LEU A 155 -12.25 -6.26 8.99
CA LEU A 155 -13.62 -6.25 9.51
C LEU A 155 -14.21 -7.67 9.63
N LYS A 156 -13.91 -8.55 8.67
CA LYS A 156 -14.35 -9.96 8.71
C LYS A 156 -13.75 -10.71 9.89
N LEU A 157 -12.45 -10.60 10.12
CA LEU A 157 -11.81 -11.31 11.23
C LEU A 157 -12.27 -10.79 12.58
N ARG A 158 -12.59 -9.48 12.69
CA ARG A 158 -13.25 -8.91 13.87
C ARG A 158 -14.63 -9.53 14.10
N ASP A 159 -15.42 -9.74 13.04
CA ASP A 159 -16.73 -10.40 13.12
C ASP A 159 -16.66 -11.90 13.47
N LEU A 160 -15.50 -12.52 13.26
CA LEU A 160 -15.22 -13.91 13.63
C LEU A 160 -14.60 -14.02 15.03
N ASP A 161 -14.58 -12.92 15.80
CA ASP A 161 -14.02 -12.84 17.16
C ASP A 161 -12.55 -13.30 17.25
N ILE A 162 -11.78 -13.12 16.16
CA ILE A 162 -10.34 -13.42 16.13
C ILE A 162 -9.57 -12.43 16.99
N SER A 163 -8.52 -12.91 17.66
CA SER A 163 -7.70 -12.07 18.53
C SER A 163 -7.03 -10.93 17.75
N GLN A 164 -6.88 -9.77 18.39
CA GLN A 164 -6.27 -8.60 17.75
C GLN A 164 -4.86 -8.90 17.21
N SER A 165 -4.05 -9.69 17.95
CA SER A 165 -2.70 -10.07 17.51
C SER A 165 -2.70 -10.91 16.24
N GLU A 166 -3.65 -11.83 16.10
CA GLU A 166 -3.78 -12.66 14.88
C GLU A 166 -4.29 -11.84 13.70
N ILE A 167 -5.25 -10.93 13.94
CA ILE A 167 -5.74 -9.98 12.93
C ILE A 167 -4.58 -9.14 12.38
N GLU A 168 -3.73 -8.61 13.26
CA GLU A 168 -2.59 -7.79 12.87
C GLU A 168 -1.62 -8.56 11.96
N SER A 169 -1.19 -9.75 12.38
CA SER A 169 -0.29 -10.58 11.56
C SER A 169 -0.93 -10.94 10.21
N PHE A 170 -2.20 -11.36 10.23
CA PHE A 170 -2.91 -11.77 9.02
C PHE A 170 -3.07 -10.63 8.02
N VAL A 171 -3.57 -9.47 8.47
CA VAL A 171 -3.85 -8.33 7.59
C VAL A 171 -2.55 -7.80 6.98
N ARG A 172 -1.45 -7.76 7.74
CA ARG A 172 -0.12 -7.36 7.23
C ARG A 172 0.33 -8.27 6.09
N LYS A 173 0.31 -9.59 6.31
CA LYS A 173 0.69 -10.56 5.29
C LYS A 173 -0.24 -10.52 4.08
N TRP A 174 -1.55 -10.51 4.30
CA TRP A 174 -2.54 -10.50 3.22
C TRP A 174 -2.39 -9.27 2.34
N PHE A 175 -2.22 -8.09 2.93
CA PHE A 175 -2.02 -6.84 2.21
C PHE A 175 -0.76 -6.88 1.32
N VAL A 176 0.39 -7.22 1.89
CA VAL A 176 1.66 -7.22 1.16
C VAL A 176 1.69 -8.32 0.10
N MET A 177 1.18 -9.52 0.40
CA MET A 177 1.03 -10.60 -0.59
C MET A 177 0.15 -10.15 -1.76
N SER A 178 -0.97 -9.47 -1.48
CA SER A 178 -1.89 -9.01 -2.52
C SER A 178 -1.25 -7.96 -3.45
N ILE A 179 -0.36 -7.11 -2.91
CA ILE A 179 0.45 -6.17 -3.71
C ILE A 179 1.45 -6.93 -4.59
N LEU A 180 2.21 -7.84 -4.01
CA LEU A 180 3.28 -8.58 -4.71
C LEU A 180 2.76 -9.47 -5.83
N THR A 181 1.61 -10.09 -5.63
CA THR A 181 0.99 -11.02 -6.60
C THR A 181 0.07 -10.30 -7.58
N GLY A 182 -0.22 -9.01 -7.35
CA GLY A 182 -1.21 -8.27 -8.13
C GLY A 182 -2.61 -8.90 -8.07
N ARG A 183 -2.94 -9.58 -6.95
CA ARG A 183 -4.11 -10.45 -6.76
C ARG A 183 -5.44 -9.86 -7.22
N TYR A 184 -5.59 -8.54 -7.07
CA TYR A 184 -6.82 -7.82 -7.36
C TYR A 184 -6.76 -6.92 -8.60
N SER A 185 -5.76 -7.12 -9.48
CA SER A 185 -5.56 -6.26 -10.65
C SER A 185 -6.41 -6.63 -11.87
N SER A 186 -6.77 -7.92 -12.04
CA SER A 186 -7.48 -8.41 -13.24
C SER A 186 -9.00 -8.53 -13.02
N SER A 187 -9.41 -9.38 -12.08
CA SER A 187 -10.82 -9.71 -11.82
C SER A 187 -11.18 -9.49 -10.34
N PRO A 188 -11.04 -8.25 -9.83
CA PRO A 188 -11.15 -7.96 -8.39
C PRO A 188 -12.45 -8.47 -7.77
N GLU A 189 -13.61 -8.30 -8.41
CA GLU A 189 -14.88 -8.73 -7.81
C GLU A 189 -14.99 -10.26 -7.65
N SER A 190 -14.54 -11.02 -8.64
CA SER A 190 -14.53 -12.49 -8.56
C SER A 190 -13.52 -12.99 -7.53
N THR A 191 -12.33 -12.39 -7.49
CA THR A 191 -11.30 -12.76 -6.51
C THR A 191 -11.72 -12.38 -5.09
N PHE A 192 -12.35 -11.21 -4.90
CA PHE A 192 -12.92 -10.79 -3.61
C PHE A 192 -13.95 -11.80 -3.11
N ASP A 193 -14.85 -12.24 -4.00
CA ASP A 193 -15.89 -13.22 -3.68
C ASP A 193 -15.31 -14.56 -3.23
N ALA A 194 -14.31 -15.08 -3.96
CA ALA A 194 -13.64 -16.31 -3.61
C ALA A 194 -12.86 -16.18 -2.28
N ASP A 195 -12.08 -15.11 -2.13
CA ASP A 195 -11.26 -14.89 -0.94
C ASP A 195 -12.09 -14.72 0.31
N ILE A 196 -13.14 -13.89 0.29
CA ILE A 196 -13.92 -13.64 1.50
C ILE A 196 -14.66 -14.90 1.97
N LYS A 197 -15.11 -15.75 1.04
CA LYS A 197 -15.74 -17.04 1.36
C LYS A 197 -14.76 -18.01 2.00
N ASN A 198 -13.56 -18.14 1.43
CA ASN A 198 -12.53 -19.01 1.97
C ASN A 198 -12.01 -18.51 3.33
N ILE A 199 -11.78 -17.20 3.47
CA ILE A 199 -11.39 -16.57 4.75
C ILE A 199 -12.45 -16.77 5.82
N SER A 200 -13.73 -16.64 5.46
CA SER A 200 -14.84 -16.87 6.39
C SER A 200 -14.95 -18.34 6.83
N THR A 201 -14.38 -19.27 6.07
CA THR A 201 -14.40 -20.71 6.38
C THR A 201 -13.19 -21.10 7.23
N ASP A 202 -11.99 -20.75 6.78
CA ASP A 202 -10.73 -21.01 7.46
C ASP A 202 -9.66 -20.02 6.97
N TYR A 203 -9.51 -18.92 7.69
CA TYR A 203 -8.60 -17.84 7.31
C TYR A 203 -7.14 -18.30 7.26
N GLN A 204 -6.68 -19.08 8.25
CA GLN A 204 -5.29 -19.52 8.33
C GLN A 204 -4.93 -20.45 7.19
N LYS A 205 -5.79 -21.45 6.91
CA LYS A 205 -5.58 -22.38 5.81
C LYS A 205 -5.61 -21.66 4.45
N HIS A 206 -6.49 -20.68 4.29
CA HIS A 206 -6.57 -19.93 3.03
C HIS A 206 -5.33 -19.06 2.78
N LEU A 207 -4.84 -18.33 3.79
CA LEU A 207 -3.59 -17.57 3.66
C LEU A 207 -2.42 -18.50 3.31
N LYS A 208 -2.28 -19.62 4.03
CA LYS A 208 -1.23 -20.59 3.74
C LYS A 208 -1.32 -21.14 2.32
N PHE A 209 -2.53 -21.49 1.87
CA PHE A 209 -2.75 -21.95 0.50
C PHE A 209 -2.29 -20.91 -0.52
N VAL A 210 -2.69 -19.65 -0.35
CA VAL A 210 -2.30 -18.57 -1.27
C VAL A 210 -0.78 -18.32 -1.25
N GLU A 211 -0.16 -18.32 -0.06
CA GLU A 211 1.30 -18.20 0.07
C GLU A 211 2.03 -19.34 -0.65
N ASP A 212 1.62 -20.59 -0.41
CA ASP A 212 2.23 -21.78 -1.00
C ASP A 212 2.08 -21.79 -2.54
N THR A 213 0.97 -21.26 -3.08
CA THR A 213 0.72 -21.22 -4.54
C THR A 213 1.37 -20.04 -5.24
N GLU A 214 1.32 -18.85 -4.66
CA GLU A 214 1.69 -17.60 -5.34
C GLU A 214 3.10 -17.12 -4.97
N LEU A 215 3.57 -17.41 -3.75
CA LEU A 215 4.86 -16.95 -3.22
C LEU A 215 5.89 -18.10 -3.14
N SER A 216 5.91 -18.95 -4.15
CA SER A 216 6.86 -20.05 -4.30
C SER A 216 8.32 -19.58 -4.43
N GLU A 217 9.29 -20.49 -4.30
CA GLU A 217 10.70 -20.15 -4.56
C GLU A 217 10.92 -19.57 -5.97
N ALA A 218 10.20 -20.08 -6.97
CA ALA A 218 10.26 -19.55 -8.33
C ALA A 218 9.73 -18.11 -8.42
N PHE A 219 8.71 -17.75 -7.62
CA PHE A 219 8.26 -16.36 -7.52
C PHE A 219 9.40 -15.46 -7.03
N TRP A 220 10.04 -15.81 -5.91
CA TRP A 220 11.08 -14.98 -5.30
C TRP A 220 12.35 -14.88 -6.14
N SER A 221 12.82 -15.99 -6.71
CA SER A 221 14.11 -16.03 -7.40
C SER A 221 14.03 -15.67 -8.89
N VAL A 222 12.85 -15.77 -9.51
CA VAL A 222 12.68 -15.53 -10.95
C VAL A 222 11.63 -14.45 -11.21
N ALA A 223 10.38 -14.65 -10.79
CA ALA A 223 9.29 -13.75 -11.17
C ALA A 223 9.49 -12.32 -10.62
N LEU A 224 9.80 -12.19 -9.32
CA LEU A 224 10.04 -10.90 -8.69
C LEU A 224 11.27 -10.18 -9.27
N VAL A 225 12.34 -10.93 -9.56
CA VAL A 225 13.55 -10.36 -10.19
C VAL A 225 13.23 -9.81 -11.57
N SER A 226 12.38 -10.49 -12.35
CA SER A 226 11.90 -10.03 -13.66
C SER A 226 11.00 -8.79 -13.53
N GLU A 227 10.10 -8.78 -12.54
CA GLU A 227 9.20 -7.65 -12.28
C GLU A 227 9.96 -6.35 -11.91
N LEU A 228 11.13 -6.48 -11.28
CA LEU A 228 12.02 -5.36 -10.96
C LEU A 228 12.80 -4.80 -12.19
N GLU A 229 12.68 -5.41 -13.38
CA GLU A 229 13.22 -4.89 -14.66
C GLU A 229 12.37 -3.76 -15.26
N LYS A 230 11.22 -3.48 -14.68
CA LYS A 230 10.32 -2.45 -15.18
C LYS A 230 10.92 -1.06 -14.92
N SER A 231 10.47 -0.08 -15.70
CA SER A 231 10.90 1.33 -15.61
C SER A 231 9.74 2.25 -15.19
N ASN A 232 8.90 1.76 -14.28
CA ASN A 232 7.79 2.52 -13.71
C ASN A 232 8.11 2.89 -12.25
N PRO A 233 8.31 4.18 -11.94
CA PRO A 233 8.58 4.62 -10.56
C PRO A 233 7.40 4.40 -9.61
N THR A 234 6.18 4.21 -10.11
CA THR A 234 4.99 3.85 -9.32
C THR A 234 4.75 2.33 -9.26
N SER A 235 5.81 1.54 -9.46
CA SER A 235 5.69 0.08 -9.41
C SER A 235 5.33 -0.40 -8.00
N PRO A 236 4.36 -1.33 -7.86
CA PRO A 236 4.06 -1.95 -6.57
C PRO A 236 5.30 -2.66 -5.98
N TYR A 237 6.15 -3.26 -6.81
CA TYR A 237 7.38 -3.94 -6.36
C TYR A 237 8.42 -2.97 -5.80
N LEU A 238 8.56 -1.79 -6.42
CA LEU A 238 9.43 -0.74 -5.90
C LEU A 238 8.87 -0.17 -4.60
N SER A 239 7.55 0.00 -4.52
CA SER A 239 6.88 0.48 -3.31
C SER A 239 7.05 -0.52 -2.16
N THR A 240 6.94 -1.83 -2.43
CA THR A 240 7.23 -2.87 -1.43
C THR A 240 8.70 -2.89 -1.03
N PHE A 241 9.63 -2.65 -1.95
CA PHE A 241 11.05 -2.48 -1.60
C PHE A 241 11.26 -1.32 -0.62
N PHE A 242 10.68 -0.14 -0.90
CA PHE A 242 10.78 0.98 0.02
C PHE A 242 10.06 0.72 1.34
N ALA A 243 8.89 0.07 1.33
CA ALA A 243 8.21 -0.34 2.55
C ALA A 243 9.08 -1.29 3.41
N SER A 244 9.85 -2.19 2.78
CA SER A 244 10.81 -3.04 3.49
C SER A 244 11.92 -2.23 4.16
N GLN A 245 12.47 -1.23 3.46
CA GLN A 245 13.49 -0.33 4.01
C GLN A 245 12.93 0.53 5.16
N VAL A 246 11.70 1.03 5.02
CA VAL A 246 10.99 1.76 6.07
C VAL A 246 10.76 0.89 7.31
N LYS A 247 10.38 -0.38 7.12
CA LYS A 247 10.14 -1.32 8.21
C LYS A 247 11.41 -1.67 8.97
N GLU A 248 12.53 -1.80 8.26
CA GLU A 248 13.86 -2.10 8.83
C GLU A 248 14.60 -0.85 9.32
N ASN A 249 13.97 0.33 9.22
CA ASN A 249 14.55 1.62 9.60
C ASN A 249 15.88 1.91 8.89
N ASP A 250 15.94 1.59 7.60
CA ASP A 250 17.10 1.78 6.76
C ASP A 250 17.37 3.25 6.49
N ARG A 251 18.65 3.57 6.27
CA ARG A 251 19.12 4.91 5.91
C ARG A 251 19.03 5.16 4.42
N GLY A 252 18.74 6.40 4.05
CA GLY A 252 18.83 6.87 2.66
C GLY A 252 20.22 6.62 2.06
N PHE A 253 20.29 6.53 0.75
CA PHE A 253 21.55 6.31 0.05
C PHE A 253 22.57 7.41 0.39
N LEU A 254 23.75 6.98 0.87
CA LEU A 254 24.84 7.82 1.40
C LEU A 254 24.47 8.73 2.58
N SER A 255 23.31 8.52 3.19
CA SER A 255 22.88 9.20 4.41
C SER A 255 23.52 8.56 5.64
N THR A 256 23.96 9.39 6.59
CA THR A 256 24.44 8.94 7.91
C THR A 256 23.31 8.68 8.89
N ASN A 257 22.29 9.54 8.88
CA ASN A 257 21.28 9.63 9.93
C ASN A 257 19.84 9.64 9.41
N ILE A 258 19.59 10.26 8.25
CA ILE A 258 18.24 10.39 7.69
C ILE A 258 17.79 9.04 7.11
N THR A 259 16.66 8.54 7.61
CA THR A 259 16.07 7.26 7.22
C THR A 259 15.22 7.36 5.97
N ILE A 260 14.94 6.21 5.34
CA ILE A 260 13.97 6.13 4.23
C ILE A 260 12.58 6.56 4.72
N ARG A 261 12.23 6.27 5.98
CA ARG A 261 11.01 6.74 6.64
C ARG A 261 10.90 8.27 6.58
N ASP A 262 11.92 8.97 7.08
CA ASP A 262 11.93 10.43 7.14
C ASP A 262 11.79 11.02 5.72
N MET A 263 12.49 10.45 4.74
CA MET A 263 12.43 10.89 3.35
C MET A 263 11.05 10.67 2.71
N VAL A 264 10.37 9.56 3.02
CA VAL A 264 9.01 9.30 2.52
C VAL A 264 8.02 10.32 3.13
N GLU A 265 8.09 10.53 4.44
CA GLU A 265 7.22 11.46 5.18
C GLU A 265 7.38 12.91 4.69
N GLU A 266 8.61 13.37 4.49
CA GLU A 266 8.93 14.71 3.96
C GLU A 266 8.75 14.83 2.43
N ARG A 267 8.15 13.81 1.79
CA ARG A 267 7.91 13.77 0.34
C ARG A 267 9.18 13.97 -0.49
N GLY A 268 10.31 13.44 -0.01
CA GLY A 268 11.59 13.45 -0.70
C GLY A 268 11.55 12.73 -2.05
N ASP A 269 12.48 13.11 -2.93
CA ASP A 269 12.58 12.57 -4.28
C ASP A 269 13.38 11.26 -4.34
N MET A 270 13.04 10.44 -5.34
CA MET A 270 13.87 9.32 -5.75
C MET A 270 14.93 9.77 -6.74
N HIS A 271 16.15 9.28 -6.55
CA HIS A 271 17.32 9.58 -7.36
C HIS A 271 17.91 8.33 -7.99
N HIS A 272 18.70 8.52 -9.05
CA HIS A 272 19.36 7.43 -9.77
C HIS A 272 20.76 7.18 -9.22
N ILE A 273 21.10 5.94 -8.87
CA ILE A 273 22.46 5.54 -8.45
C ILE A 273 23.45 5.80 -9.59
N PHE A 274 23.15 5.32 -10.80
CA PHE A 274 23.81 5.75 -12.02
C PHE A 274 23.07 6.98 -12.53
N PRO A 275 23.66 8.19 -12.48
CA PRO A 275 22.91 9.40 -12.78
C PRO A 275 22.28 9.37 -14.16
N LYS A 276 21.01 9.80 -14.23
CA LYS A 276 20.23 9.74 -15.46
C LYS A 276 20.88 10.50 -16.62
N ALA A 277 21.50 11.64 -16.34
CA ALA A 277 22.21 12.44 -17.35
C ALA A 277 23.47 11.73 -17.88
N TYR A 278 24.13 10.92 -17.05
CA TYR A 278 25.26 10.08 -17.44
C TYR A 278 24.79 8.92 -18.33
N ILE A 279 23.80 8.15 -17.88
CA ILE A 279 23.29 6.98 -18.61
C ILE A 279 22.72 7.35 -19.98
N LYS A 280 22.05 8.51 -20.10
CA LYS A 280 21.50 9.00 -21.37
C LYS A 280 22.53 9.27 -22.46
N LYS A 281 23.82 9.42 -22.13
CA LYS A 281 24.89 9.60 -23.12
C LYS A 281 25.16 8.29 -23.89
N THR A 282 24.85 7.14 -23.31
CA THR A 282 25.07 5.81 -23.89
C THR A 282 23.77 5.11 -24.30
N PHE A 283 22.72 5.24 -23.49
CA PHE A 283 21.45 4.55 -23.71
C PHE A 283 20.33 5.53 -24.04
N ASN A 284 19.70 5.35 -25.20
CA ASN A 284 18.68 6.28 -25.71
C ASN A 284 17.24 5.89 -25.33
N ASN A 285 17.02 4.66 -24.82
CA ASN A 285 15.68 4.19 -24.47
C ASN A 285 15.33 4.51 -23.02
N LYS A 286 14.13 5.04 -22.79
CA LYS A 286 13.58 5.28 -21.45
C LYS A 286 13.54 4.02 -20.59
N ARG A 287 13.33 2.85 -21.21
CA ARG A 287 13.34 1.56 -20.51
C ARG A 287 14.72 1.15 -19.95
N ASP A 288 15.79 1.79 -20.42
CA ASP A 288 17.14 1.50 -19.93
C ASP A 288 17.50 2.47 -18.80
N TYR A 289 17.32 3.77 -18.98
CA TYR A 289 17.79 4.77 -18.01
C TYR A 289 16.86 5.03 -16.81
N ASN A 290 15.60 4.57 -16.85
CA ASN A 290 14.61 4.77 -15.78
C ASN A 290 14.26 3.46 -15.04
N GLN A 291 15.13 2.45 -15.12
CA GLN A 291 14.97 1.16 -14.44
C GLN A 291 14.75 1.34 -12.93
N ILE A 292 13.76 0.62 -12.38
CA ILE A 292 13.42 0.63 -10.95
C ILE A 292 14.65 0.31 -10.09
N ALA A 293 15.44 -0.67 -10.50
CA ALA A 293 16.66 -1.08 -9.82
C ALA A 293 17.80 -0.03 -9.90
N ASN A 294 17.59 1.13 -10.52
CA ASN A 294 18.51 2.27 -10.43
C ASN A 294 18.03 3.33 -9.42
N LEU A 295 16.82 3.21 -8.85
CA LEU A 295 16.23 4.22 -7.97
C LEU A 295 16.56 3.98 -6.50
N VAL A 296 16.80 5.06 -5.77
CA VAL A 296 17.01 5.14 -4.31
C VAL A 296 16.42 6.42 -3.75
N TYR A 297 16.04 6.45 -2.49
CA TYR A 297 15.87 7.70 -1.76
C TYR A 297 17.25 8.20 -1.31
N ALA A 298 17.54 9.48 -1.55
CA ALA A 298 18.73 10.16 -1.07
C ALA A 298 18.38 11.62 -0.74
N GLN A 299 19.18 12.25 0.12
CA GLN A 299 19.02 13.67 0.42
C GLN A 299 19.32 14.52 -0.82
N SER A 300 18.60 15.63 -1.00
CA SER A 300 18.75 16.51 -2.16
C SER A 300 20.17 17.09 -2.29
N GLU A 301 20.86 17.33 -1.17
CA GLU A 301 22.24 17.81 -1.13
C GLU A 301 23.22 16.76 -1.64
N ILE A 302 23.01 15.48 -1.29
CA ILE A 302 23.81 14.35 -1.78
C ILE A 302 23.64 14.23 -3.29
N ASN A 303 22.40 14.20 -3.77
CA ASN A 303 22.10 14.12 -5.20
C ASN A 303 22.68 15.33 -5.97
N SER A 304 22.52 16.55 -5.43
CA SER A 304 23.05 17.78 -6.04
C SER A 304 24.58 17.81 -6.10
N SER A 305 25.25 17.13 -5.18
CA SER A 305 26.70 16.98 -5.18
C SER A 305 27.15 15.96 -6.25
N ILE A 306 26.42 14.85 -6.41
CA ILE A 306 26.73 13.80 -7.41
C ILE A 306 26.50 14.29 -8.85
N LYS A 307 25.42 15.05 -9.12
CA LYS A 307 25.09 15.55 -10.46
C LYS A 307 25.08 14.45 -11.53
N ASP A 308 25.92 14.56 -12.57
CA ASP A 308 26.10 13.56 -13.63
C ASP A 308 27.42 12.79 -13.49
N THR A 309 28.07 12.83 -12.32
CA THR A 309 29.31 12.09 -12.07
C THR A 309 29.05 10.58 -12.14
N PRO A 310 29.86 9.80 -12.88
CA PRO A 310 29.73 8.35 -12.95
C PRO A 310 29.92 7.65 -11.60
N PRO A 311 29.27 6.49 -11.33
CA PRO A 311 29.49 5.69 -10.13
C PRO A 311 30.95 5.38 -9.84
N LEU A 312 31.71 4.93 -10.84
CA LEU A 312 33.15 4.68 -10.68
C LEU A 312 33.89 5.88 -10.08
N GLU A 313 33.57 7.09 -10.51
CA GLU A 313 34.25 8.31 -10.07
C GLU A 313 33.76 8.77 -8.69
N TYR A 314 32.45 8.89 -8.48
CA TYR A 314 31.97 9.41 -7.19
C TYR A 314 32.18 8.40 -6.06
N PHE A 315 32.06 7.08 -6.31
CA PHE A 315 32.35 6.09 -5.28
C PHE A 315 33.85 6.01 -4.96
N ALA A 316 34.75 6.27 -5.91
CA ALA A 316 36.18 6.40 -5.60
C ALA A 316 36.44 7.53 -4.59
N VAL A 317 35.75 8.67 -4.75
CA VAL A 317 35.83 9.77 -3.77
C VAL A 317 35.17 9.41 -2.45
N VAL A 318 34.05 8.68 -2.45
CA VAL A 318 33.43 8.18 -1.21
C VAL A 318 34.38 7.25 -0.45
N LEU A 319 35.14 6.39 -1.17
CA LEU A 319 36.17 5.55 -0.57
C LEU A 319 37.35 6.37 -0.03
N GLU A 320 37.80 7.40 -0.74
CA GLU A 320 38.83 8.33 -0.26
C GLU A 320 38.37 9.06 1.02
N GLN A 321 37.12 9.55 1.04
CA GLN A 321 36.47 10.14 2.21
C GLN A 321 36.46 9.16 3.41
N CYS A 322 36.22 7.88 3.16
CA CYS A 322 36.27 6.84 4.20
C CYS A 322 37.68 6.52 4.71
N ASN A 323 38.72 6.97 3.99
CA ASN A 323 40.14 6.79 4.32
C ASN A 323 40.79 8.07 4.86
N GLY A 324 40.00 9.03 5.35
CA GLY A 324 40.48 10.29 5.92
C GLY A 324 40.63 11.43 4.90
N GLY A 325 40.17 11.24 3.67
CA GLY A 325 40.04 12.30 2.68
C GLY A 325 38.94 13.32 3.01
N PRO A 326 38.83 14.39 2.21
CA PRO A 326 37.84 15.44 2.42
C PRO A 326 36.40 14.91 2.23
N VAL A 327 35.47 15.41 3.06
CA VAL A 327 34.05 15.05 2.98
C VAL A 327 33.39 15.79 1.82
N LYS A 328 32.85 15.04 0.84
CA LYS A 328 32.22 15.55 -0.38
C LYS A 328 30.81 15.02 -0.61
N TYR A 329 30.57 13.72 -0.36
CA TYR A 329 29.29 13.07 -0.65
C TYR A 329 28.67 12.51 0.63
N GLY A 330 27.72 13.26 1.19
CA GLY A 330 27.10 12.92 2.47
C GLY A 330 28.11 12.94 3.63
N GLY A 331 27.72 12.34 4.76
CA GLY A 331 28.53 12.36 6.00
C GLY A 331 29.26 11.06 6.32
N ILE A 332 29.24 10.06 5.45
CA ILE A 332 29.81 8.73 5.75
C ILE A 332 31.34 8.76 5.62
N THR A 333 32.07 8.73 6.73
CA THR A 333 33.54 8.86 6.75
C THR A 333 34.29 7.59 7.15
N ASP A 334 33.60 6.45 7.23
CA ASP A 334 34.23 5.17 7.52
C ASP A 334 33.65 4.04 6.66
N LEU A 335 34.51 3.10 6.29
CA LEU A 335 34.18 2.02 5.35
C LEU A 335 33.10 1.07 5.90
N LYS A 336 33.05 0.87 7.22
CA LYS A 336 32.06 -0.02 7.84
C LYS A 336 30.65 0.56 7.71
N THR A 337 30.49 1.85 8.01
CA THR A 337 29.21 2.55 7.85
C THR A 337 28.79 2.61 6.38
N LEU A 338 29.73 2.82 5.45
CA LEU A 338 29.45 2.78 4.02
C LEU A 338 28.90 1.42 3.57
N LYS A 339 29.57 0.32 3.97
CA LYS A 339 29.13 -1.04 3.62
C LYS A 339 27.72 -1.35 4.16
N ILE A 340 27.44 -0.94 5.40
CA ILE A 340 26.09 -1.07 5.97
C ILE A 340 25.09 -0.26 5.14
N ASN A 341 25.36 1.01 4.82
CA ASN A 341 24.46 1.83 4.02
C ASN A 341 24.18 1.23 2.63
N MET A 342 25.21 0.64 1.99
CA MET A 342 25.05 -0.05 0.71
C MET A 342 24.18 -1.30 0.83
N GLU A 343 24.37 -2.12 1.87
CA GLU A 343 23.54 -3.29 2.14
C GLU A 343 22.07 -2.89 2.36
N GLN A 344 21.83 -1.86 3.18
CA GLN A 344 20.50 -1.28 3.43
C GLN A 344 19.81 -0.85 2.12
N ASN A 345 20.58 -0.38 1.13
CA ASN A 345 20.07 0.09 -0.17
C ASN A 345 20.17 -0.96 -1.29
N CYS A 346 20.55 -2.20 -0.95
CA CYS A 346 20.74 -3.33 -1.88
C CYS A 346 21.72 -3.00 -3.02
N ILE A 347 22.77 -2.23 -2.72
CA ILE A 347 23.82 -1.87 -3.68
C ILE A 347 24.92 -2.93 -3.62
N PRO A 348 25.24 -3.62 -4.73
CA PRO A 348 26.27 -4.65 -4.74
C PRO A 348 27.66 -4.04 -4.54
N GLU A 349 28.57 -4.76 -3.87
CA GLU A 349 29.96 -4.32 -3.67
C GLU A 349 30.71 -4.09 -5.00
N SER A 350 30.28 -4.73 -6.08
CA SER A 350 30.83 -4.53 -7.42
C SER A 350 30.73 -3.08 -7.91
N ILE A 351 29.84 -2.25 -7.34
CA ILE A 351 29.61 -0.85 -7.72
C ILE A 351 30.89 0.01 -7.74
N PHE A 352 31.85 -0.31 -6.87
CA PHE A 352 33.11 0.43 -6.76
C PHE A 352 33.96 0.37 -8.04
N ASN A 353 33.70 -0.61 -8.91
CA ASN A 353 34.45 -0.83 -10.14
C ASN A 353 33.57 -0.70 -11.39
N MET A 354 32.38 -0.08 -11.28
CA MET A 354 31.39 -0.05 -12.37
C MET A 354 31.36 1.29 -13.12
N SER A 355 31.75 1.24 -14.40
CA SER A 355 31.45 2.25 -15.42
C SER A 355 30.07 2.02 -16.07
N VAL A 356 29.70 2.87 -17.04
CA VAL A 356 28.49 2.68 -17.87
C VAL A 356 28.42 1.31 -18.54
N ASP A 357 29.55 0.71 -18.90
CA ASP A 357 29.61 -0.61 -19.55
C ASP A 357 29.06 -1.73 -18.65
N HIS A 358 29.10 -1.50 -17.33
CA HIS A 358 28.64 -2.44 -16.32
C HIS A 358 27.20 -2.16 -15.86
N TYR A 359 26.50 -1.18 -16.44
CA TYR A 359 25.17 -0.75 -15.98
C TYR A 359 24.15 -1.88 -15.97
N HIS A 360 24.07 -2.71 -17.01
CA HIS A 360 23.14 -3.84 -17.04
C HIS A 360 23.50 -4.95 -16.03
N GLN A 361 24.81 -5.15 -15.78
CA GLN A 361 25.28 -6.07 -14.74
C GLN A 361 24.87 -5.57 -13.35
N PHE A 362 25.12 -4.28 -13.06
CA PHE A 362 24.67 -3.62 -11.83
C PHE A 362 23.18 -3.85 -11.57
N LEU A 363 22.34 -3.53 -12.57
CA LEU A 363 20.90 -3.67 -12.42
C LEU A 363 20.51 -5.12 -12.12
N LYS A 364 21.13 -6.10 -12.80
CA LYS A 364 20.87 -7.53 -12.56
C LYS A 364 21.22 -7.93 -11.12
N GLU A 365 22.40 -7.55 -10.64
CA GLU A 365 22.86 -7.86 -9.27
C GLU A 365 21.95 -7.20 -8.22
N ARG A 366 21.64 -5.91 -8.40
CA ARG A 366 20.78 -5.16 -7.47
C ARG A 366 19.36 -5.73 -7.42
N ARG A 367 18.75 -6.13 -8.54
CA ARG A 367 17.43 -6.77 -8.55
C ARG A 367 17.38 -8.05 -7.70
N THR A 368 18.43 -8.86 -7.77
CA THR A 368 18.53 -10.07 -6.93
C THR A 368 18.63 -9.72 -5.44
N LEU A 369 19.39 -8.68 -5.08
CA LEU A 369 19.48 -8.21 -3.68
C LEU A 369 18.14 -7.64 -3.19
N MET A 370 17.49 -6.81 -4.00
CA MET A 370 16.16 -6.25 -3.69
C MET A 370 15.12 -7.36 -3.49
N ALA A 371 15.07 -8.36 -4.38
CA ALA A 371 14.15 -9.49 -4.25
C ALA A 371 14.38 -10.29 -2.96
N LYS A 372 15.65 -10.52 -2.57
CA LYS A 372 15.99 -11.15 -1.29
C LYS A 372 15.53 -10.33 -0.09
N LYS A 373 15.72 -9.01 -0.13
CA LYS A 373 15.26 -8.11 0.94
C LYS A 373 13.73 -8.16 1.08
N ILE A 374 12.99 -8.03 -0.02
CA ILE A 374 11.52 -8.13 -0.02
C ILE A 374 11.06 -9.48 0.55
N LYS A 375 11.70 -10.59 0.16
CA LYS A 375 11.39 -11.92 0.70
C LYS A 375 11.59 -11.99 2.21
N SER A 376 12.73 -11.51 2.71
CA SER A 376 13.04 -11.50 4.15
C SER A 376 12.05 -10.63 4.91
N TYR A 377 11.76 -9.44 4.38
CA TYR A 377 10.74 -8.54 4.91
C TYR A 377 9.36 -9.21 5.01
N TYR A 378 8.88 -9.86 3.94
CA TYR A 378 7.59 -10.56 3.94
C TYR A 378 7.52 -11.66 4.99
N ASN A 379 8.58 -12.46 5.12
CA ASN A 379 8.64 -13.56 6.08
C ASN A 379 8.64 -13.08 7.55
N ASN A 380 9.05 -11.83 7.79
CA ASN A 380 9.07 -11.20 9.11
C ASN A 380 7.83 -10.31 9.39
N LEU A 381 6.79 -10.39 8.55
CA LEU A 381 5.53 -9.66 8.76
C LEU A 381 4.64 -10.27 9.85
#